data_AF-A0A354DGE6-F1
#
_entry.id   AF-A0A354DGE6-F1
#
_cell.length_a   1.000
_cell.length_b   1.000
_cell.length_c   1.000
_cell.angle_alpha   90.00
_cell.angle_beta   90.00
_cell.angle_gamma   90.00
#
_symmetry.space_group_name_H-M   'P 1'
#
loop_
_entity.id
_entity.type
_entity.pdbx_description
1 polymer ?
#
loop_
_entity_poly.entity_id
_entity_poly.type
_entity_poly.pdbx_seq_one_letter_code
_entity_poly.pdbx_strand_id
1 'polypeptide(L)'
;MIHLKKTSLSCFLITFIMLTGCIPGFEMDPIQEKMNAMALDEKIGQMVIAGIEDEAPGENTHTLLKQYHVGGFILFSKNLKNANQTLQLINSLKEINSTNPIPLFISVDEEGGRVSRLPQEIIKMPSSQSIGNKNSVLLSYQVGKTLAKKLKAFGFNMNYAPVLDINSNPKNPVIGNRAFGSTPEIV
;
A
#
# COMPACT_ATOMS: atom_id res chain seq x y z
N MET A 1 -21.74 -66.96 -45.17
CA MET A 1 -21.28 -65.63 -45.65
C MET A 1 -20.47 -64.97 -44.54
N ILE A 2 -19.14 -64.98 -44.72
CA ILE A 2 -18.10 -64.02 -44.28
C ILE A 2 -18.33 -63.43 -42.87
N HIS A 3 -17.77 -63.91 -41.75
CA HIS A 3 -16.36 -64.16 -41.38
C HIS A 3 -15.43 -62.95 -41.56
N LEU A 4 -15.27 -62.15 -40.50
CA LEU A 4 -14.06 -61.33 -40.28
C LEU A 4 -13.67 -61.40 -38.80
N LYS A 5 -12.52 -62.03 -38.58
CA LYS A 5 -11.79 -62.19 -37.32
C LYS A 5 -10.89 -60.97 -37.07
N LYS A 6 -10.74 -60.65 -35.77
CA LYS A 6 -9.56 -60.14 -35.05
C LYS A 6 -8.57 -59.21 -35.77
N THR A 7 -8.36 -58.03 -35.17
CA THR A 7 -7.01 -57.53 -34.85
C THR A 7 -7.05 -56.74 -33.55
N SER A 8 -6.23 -57.17 -32.59
CA SER A 8 -5.91 -56.45 -31.37
C SER A 8 -4.85 -55.41 -31.65
N LEU A 9 -4.95 -54.20 -31.08
CA LEU A 9 -3.76 -53.45 -30.66
C LEU A 9 -4.14 -52.36 -29.65
N SER A 10 -3.73 -52.59 -28.41
CA SER A 10 -3.07 -51.63 -27.52
C SER A 10 -3.70 -50.23 -27.35
N CYS A 11 -4.36 -50.01 -26.21
CA CYS A 11 -4.17 -48.78 -25.44
C CYS A 11 -4.37 -49.09 -23.95
N PHE A 12 -3.58 -50.05 -23.47
CA PHE A 12 -3.26 -50.23 -22.06
C PHE A 12 -2.20 -49.19 -21.69
N LEU A 13 -2.53 -47.89 -21.67
CA LEU A 13 -1.55 -46.88 -21.24
C LEU A 13 -2.14 -45.51 -20.84
N ILE A 14 -3.06 -45.46 -19.88
CA ILE A 14 -3.21 -44.25 -19.04
C ILE A 14 -3.36 -44.66 -17.57
N THR A 15 -2.35 -45.38 -17.06
CA THR A 15 -2.21 -45.64 -15.62
C THR A 15 -0.73 -45.55 -15.19
N PHE A 16 0.07 -44.73 -15.87
CA PHE A 16 1.48 -44.58 -15.48
C PHE A 16 2.04 -43.19 -15.84
N ILE A 17 1.58 -42.16 -15.13
CA ILE A 17 2.39 -40.95 -14.88
C ILE A 17 2.22 -40.61 -13.38
N MET A 18 2.70 -41.52 -12.55
CA MET A 18 2.92 -41.31 -11.11
C MET A 18 4.29 -41.90 -10.80
N LEU A 19 5.35 -41.35 -11.39
CA LEU A 19 6.75 -41.39 -10.94
C LEU A 19 7.65 -40.81 -12.05
N THR A 20 8.50 -39.86 -11.67
CA THR A 20 9.59 -39.27 -12.46
C THR A 20 9.19 -38.33 -13.60
N GLY A 21 8.99 -37.07 -13.26
CA GLY A 21 8.81 -35.99 -14.23
C GLY A 21 8.57 -34.68 -13.50
N CYS A 22 9.65 -34.10 -12.98
CA CYS A 22 9.68 -32.69 -12.62
C CYS A 22 9.14 -31.92 -13.83
N ILE A 23 7.91 -31.41 -13.77
CA ILE A 23 7.41 -30.48 -14.77
C ILE A 23 8.26 -29.23 -14.59
N PRO A 24 9.16 -28.88 -15.53
CA PRO A 24 9.95 -27.68 -15.39
C PRO A 24 9.02 -26.49 -15.63
N GLY A 25 8.90 -25.60 -14.65
CA GLY A 25 8.49 -24.22 -14.92
C GLY A 25 7.08 -23.79 -14.53
N PHE A 26 6.49 -24.35 -13.46
CA PHE A 26 5.40 -23.66 -12.75
C PHE A 26 5.80 -23.47 -11.29
N GLU A 27 6.76 -22.58 -11.06
CA GLU A 27 6.97 -22.01 -9.72
C GLU A 27 5.79 -21.07 -9.47
N MET A 28 4.98 -21.36 -8.45
CA MET A 28 3.85 -20.48 -8.14
C MET A 28 4.40 -19.14 -7.65
N ASP A 29 3.77 -18.05 -8.06
CA ASP A 29 4.08 -16.72 -7.53
C ASP A 29 3.96 -16.75 -5.99
N PRO A 30 5.01 -16.38 -5.24
CA PRO A 30 4.99 -16.34 -3.78
C PRO A 30 3.83 -15.50 -3.21
N ILE A 31 3.35 -14.50 -3.94
CA ILE A 31 2.17 -13.73 -3.55
C ILE A 31 0.90 -14.55 -3.74
N GLN A 32 0.78 -15.29 -4.85
CA GLN A 32 -0.33 -16.19 -5.08
C GLN A 32 -0.39 -17.30 -4.03
N GLU A 33 0.75 -17.84 -3.60
CA GLU A 33 0.83 -18.80 -2.48
C GLU A 33 0.26 -18.21 -1.20
N LYS A 34 0.71 -17.01 -0.81
CA LYS A 34 0.21 -16.32 0.38
C LYS A 34 -1.29 -16.07 0.29
N MET A 35 -1.77 -15.53 -0.84
CA MET A 35 -3.20 -15.29 -1.03
C MET A 35 -4.01 -16.60 -0.98
N ASN A 36 -3.52 -17.69 -1.55
CA ASN A 36 -4.22 -18.98 -1.50
C ASN A 36 -4.34 -19.54 -0.08
N ALA A 37 -3.36 -19.25 0.79
CA ALA A 37 -3.36 -19.66 2.19
C ALA A 37 -4.31 -18.83 3.09
N MET A 38 -4.84 -17.70 2.60
CA MET A 38 -5.73 -16.83 3.39
C MET A 38 -7.20 -17.26 3.31
N ALA A 39 -7.89 -17.15 4.44
CA ALA A 39 -9.35 -17.20 4.49
C ALA A 39 -9.97 -16.02 3.72
N LEU A 40 -11.24 -16.16 3.33
CA LEU A 40 -11.94 -15.11 2.57
C LEU A 40 -12.00 -13.79 3.37
N ASP A 41 -12.27 -13.85 4.67
CA ASP A 41 -12.36 -12.67 5.53
C ASP A 41 -11.00 -11.94 5.63
N GLU A 42 -9.89 -12.68 5.69
CA GLU A 42 -8.56 -12.09 5.68
C GLU A 42 -8.27 -11.39 4.35
N LYS A 43 -8.66 -11.99 3.21
CA LYS A 43 -8.52 -11.36 1.89
C LYS A 43 -9.30 -10.06 1.81
N ILE A 44 -10.54 -10.06 2.30
CA ILE A 44 -11.38 -8.86 2.35
C ILE A 44 -10.74 -7.80 3.27
N GLY A 45 -10.24 -8.21 4.44
CA GLY A 45 -9.54 -7.32 5.36
C GLY A 45 -8.35 -6.62 4.71
N GLN A 46 -7.54 -7.34 3.92
CA GLN A 46 -6.40 -6.77 3.21
C GLN A 46 -6.77 -5.71 2.15
N MET A 47 -8.05 -5.64 1.73
CA MET A 47 -8.54 -4.60 0.82
C MET A 47 -8.96 -3.31 1.55
N VAL A 48 -8.85 -3.26 2.88
CA VAL A 48 -9.32 -2.15 3.72
C VAL A 48 -8.15 -1.43 4.39
N ILE A 49 -8.10 -0.11 4.23
CA ILE A 49 -7.29 0.80 5.05
C ILE A 49 -8.22 1.61 5.94
N ALA A 50 -8.06 1.49 7.25
CA ALA A 50 -8.91 2.14 8.24
C ALA A 50 -8.29 3.42 8.82
N GLY A 51 -9.12 4.29 9.39
CA GLY A 51 -8.64 5.35 10.27
C GLY A 51 -8.51 4.86 11.71
N ILE A 52 -7.85 5.65 12.56
CA ILE A 52 -7.96 5.51 14.02
C ILE A 52 -8.52 6.79 14.62
N GLU A 53 -9.27 6.65 15.71
CA GLU A 53 -9.95 7.78 16.34
C GLU A 53 -9.00 8.60 17.20
N ASP A 54 -8.18 7.92 17.99
CA ASP A 54 -7.34 8.47 19.05
C ASP A 54 -5.84 8.53 18.70
N GLU A 55 -5.05 8.97 19.67
CA GLU A 55 -3.57 9.07 19.62
C GLU A 55 -2.86 7.79 20.08
N ALA A 56 -3.63 6.77 20.45
CA ALA A 56 -3.15 5.45 20.83
C ALA A 56 -4.13 4.37 20.33
N PRO A 57 -3.69 3.11 20.14
CA PRO A 57 -4.61 2.03 19.78
C PRO A 57 -5.64 1.79 20.89
N GLY A 58 -6.93 1.96 20.56
CA GLY A 58 -8.06 1.62 21.44
C GLY A 58 -8.72 0.29 21.03
N GLU A 59 -9.80 -0.09 21.72
CA GLU A 59 -10.53 -1.34 21.47
C GLU A 59 -10.98 -1.50 20.01
N ASN A 60 -11.42 -0.41 19.37
CA ASN A 60 -11.79 -0.41 17.95
C ASN A 60 -10.58 -0.79 17.06
N THR A 61 -9.39 -0.27 17.35
CA THR A 61 -8.16 -0.60 16.63
C THR A 61 -7.80 -2.07 16.79
N HIS A 62 -7.95 -2.62 18.00
CA HIS A 62 -7.73 -4.05 18.24
C HIS A 62 -8.72 -4.92 17.45
N THR A 63 -10.00 -4.54 17.42
CA THR A 63 -11.03 -5.24 16.63
C THR A 63 -10.69 -5.21 15.13
N LEU A 64 -10.32 -4.04 14.59
CA LEU A 64 -9.92 -3.89 13.19
C LEU A 64 -8.75 -4.81 12.82
N LEU A 65 -7.76 -4.94 13.70
CA LEU A 65 -6.58 -5.76 13.45
C LEU A 65 -6.83 -7.26 13.65
N LYS A 66 -7.46 -7.65 14.77
CA LYS A 66 -7.55 -9.04 15.19
C LYS A 66 -8.76 -9.77 14.63
N GLN A 67 -9.85 -9.07 14.39
CA GLN A 67 -11.09 -9.66 13.88
C GLN A 67 -11.31 -9.35 12.40
N TYR A 68 -11.03 -8.12 11.97
CA TYR A 68 -11.27 -7.70 10.58
C TYR A 68 -10.04 -7.74 9.67
N HIS A 69 -8.86 -8.08 10.22
CA HIS A 69 -7.63 -8.30 9.46
C HIS A 69 -7.29 -7.16 8.47
N VAL A 70 -7.55 -5.91 8.86
CA VAL A 70 -7.35 -4.76 7.96
C VAL A 70 -5.92 -4.71 7.41
N GLY A 71 -5.79 -4.37 6.12
CA GLY A 71 -4.49 -4.27 5.45
C GLY A 71 -3.64 -3.10 5.92
N GLY A 72 -4.25 -2.09 6.56
CA GLY A 72 -3.50 -0.96 7.07
C GLY A 72 -4.33 0.14 7.71
N PHE A 73 -3.62 1.22 8.05
CA PHE A 73 -4.19 2.44 8.62
C PHE A 73 -3.75 3.70 7.88
N ILE A 74 -4.63 4.70 7.82
CA ILE A 74 -4.31 6.08 7.48
C ILE A 74 -4.34 6.94 8.74
N LEU A 75 -3.26 7.67 9.00
CA LEU A 75 -3.13 8.55 10.16
C LEU A 75 -3.31 10.02 9.75
N PHE A 76 -4.05 10.78 10.56
CA PHE A 76 -4.32 12.20 10.39
C PHE A 76 -3.63 13.03 11.48
N SER A 77 -3.59 14.35 11.32
CA SER A 77 -2.97 15.26 12.30
C SER A 77 -3.49 15.06 13.73
N LYS A 78 -4.78 14.71 13.90
CA LYS A 78 -5.37 14.42 15.22
C LYS A 78 -4.75 13.21 15.93
N ASN A 79 -4.09 12.32 15.19
CA ASN A 79 -3.43 11.13 15.72
C ASN A 79 -1.94 11.38 16.05
N LEU A 80 -1.37 12.51 15.60
CA LEU A 80 0.08 12.76 15.55
C LEU A 80 0.44 14.02 16.37
N LYS A 81 0.50 13.90 17.70
CA LYS A 81 0.74 15.03 18.61
C LYS A 81 2.17 15.56 18.54
N ASN A 82 3.15 14.66 18.66
CA ASN A 82 4.59 14.96 18.68
C ASN A 82 5.36 13.74 18.15
N ALA A 83 6.67 13.89 17.91
CA ALA A 83 7.48 12.84 17.31
C ALA A 83 7.50 11.55 18.15
N ASN A 84 7.66 11.67 19.47
CA ASN A 84 7.73 10.51 20.36
C ASN A 84 6.42 9.73 20.38
N GLN A 85 5.29 10.42 20.55
CA GLN A 85 3.98 9.79 20.53
C GLN A 85 3.67 9.17 19.15
N THR A 86 4.05 9.83 18.05
CA THR A 86 3.87 9.28 16.70
C THR A 86 4.62 7.96 16.52
N LEU A 87 5.88 7.90 16.97
CA LEU A 87 6.69 6.68 16.94
C LEU A 87 6.06 5.57 17.79
N GLN A 88 5.60 5.90 19.00
CA GLN A 88 4.94 4.95 19.90
C GLN A 88 3.67 4.38 19.25
N LEU A 89 2.79 5.23 18.75
CA LEU A 89 1.56 4.82 18.07
C LEU A 89 1.85 3.84 16.92
N ILE A 90 2.76 4.21 16.01
CA ILE A 90 3.08 3.37 14.84
C ILE A 90 3.70 2.03 15.26
N ASN A 91 4.57 2.02 16.28
CA ASN A 91 5.16 0.80 16.79
C ASN A 91 4.12 -0.09 17.47
N SER A 92 3.19 0.47 18.25
CA SER A 92 2.10 -0.29 18.86
C SER A 92 1.18 -0.92 17.81
N LEU A 93 0.87 -0.23 16.71
CA LEU A 93 0.10 -0.83 15.61
C LEU A 93 0.82 -2.04 15.00
N LYS A 94 2.14 -1.93 14.77
CA LYS A 94 2.97 -3.03 14.26
C LYS A 94 3.05 -4.19 15.25
N GLU A 95 3.19 -3.89 16.53
CA GLU A 95 3.24 -4.89 17.61
C GLU A 95 1.92 -5.66 17.73
N ILE A 96 0.78 -4.97 17.69
CA ILE A 96 -0.54 -5.63 17.70
C ILE A 96 -0.71 -6.52 16.46
N ASN A 97 -0.18 -6.11 15.30
CA ASN A 97 -0.21 -6.92 14.06
C ASN A 97 0.91 -7.98 13.98
N SER A 98 1.77 -8.14 14.99
CA SER A 98 2.96 -9.01 14.91
C SER A 98 2.68 -10.48 14.59
N THR A 99 1.47 -10.97 14.90
CA THR A 99 1.04 -12.34 14.59
C THR A 99 0.52 -12.53 13.16
N ASN A 100 0.29 -11.43 12.42
CA ASN A 100 -0.15 -11.49 11.03
C ASN A 100 1.10 -11.53 10.12
N PRO A 101 1.22 -12.52 9.22
CA PRO A 101 2.36 -12.62 8.30
C PRO A 101 2.45 -11.46 7.30
N ILE A 102 1.38 -10.68 7.13
CA ILE A 102 1.34 -9.51 6.24
C ILE A 102 1.53 -8.23 7.06
N PRO A 103 2.56 -7.42 6.76
CA PRO A 103 2.78 -6.16 7.45
C PRO A 103 1.72 -5.13 7.05
N LEU A 104 1.35 -4.25 7.99
CA LEU A 104 0.41 -3.17 7.74
C LEU A 104 0.96 -2.12 6.76
N PHE A 105 0.09 -1.61 5.90
CA PHE A 105 0.26 -0.26 5.36
C PHE A 105 0.01 0.77 6.46
N ILE A 106 1.02 1.57 6.78
CA ILE A 106 0.91 2.72 7.67
C ILE A 106 1.06 3.96 6.80
N SER A 107 -0.07 4.58 6.51
CA SER A 107 -0.25 5.61 5.48
C SER A 107 -0.56 7.00 6.06
N VAL A 108 -0.30 8.04 5.26
CA VAL A 108 -0.52 9.44 5.62
C VAL A 108 -0.70 10.29 4.35
N ASP A 109 -1.39 11.42 4.47
CA ASP A 109 -1.46 12.48 3.44
C ASP A 109 -0.40 13.56 3.71
N GLU A 110 0.88 13.27 3.51
CA GLU A 110 1.95 14.26 3.67
C GLU A 110 2.41 14.75 2.28
N GLU A 111 1.77 15.80 1.76
CA GLU A 111 2.11 16.41 0.47
C GLU A 111 3.16 17.52 0.64
N GLY A 112 3.04 18.28 1.73
CA GLY A 112 3.70 19.57 1.90
C GLY A 112 2.72 20.74 1.85
N GLY A 113 3.20 21.95 2.14
CA GLY A 113 2.36 23.14 2.20
C GLY A 113 1.20 22.99 3.20
N ARG A 114 -0.04 23.15 2.73
CA ARG A 114 -1.23 23.11 3.59
C ARG A 114 -1.71 21.69 3.92
N VAL A 115 -1.33 20.68 3.14
CA VAL A 115 -1.64 19.27 3.42
C VAL A 115 -0.38 18.61 3.97
N SER A 116 -0.23 18.78 5.29
CA SER A 116 0.88 18.26 6.07
C SER A 116 0.31 17.82 7.42
N ARG A 117 0.49 16.55 7.74
CA ARG A 117 -0.04 15.87 8.93
C ARG A 117 0.99 15.69 10.02
N LEU A 118 2.27 15.65 9.67
CA LEU A 118 3.35 15.46 10.64
C LEU A 118 3.28 16.50 11.79
N PRO A 119 3.74 16.13 12.99
CA PRO A 119 3.74 17.04 14.14
C PRO A 119 4.40 18.39 13.85
N GLN A 120 3.95 19.44 14.54
CA GLN A 120 4.36 20.83 14.26
C GLN A 120 5.88 21.07 14.38
N GLU A 121 6.57 20.30 15.21
CA GLU A 121 8.02 20.35 15.38
C GLU A 121 8.80 19.87 14.14
N ILE A 122 8.14 19.17 13.21
CA ILE A 122 8.73 18.74 11.96
C ILE A 122 8.49 19.80 10.89
N ILE A 123 9.60 20.33 10.34
CA ILE A 123 9.55 21.35 9.30
C ILE A 123 8.78 20.82 8.08
N LYS A 124 7.74 21.54 7.66
CA LYS A 124 6.91 21.22 6.50
C LYS A 124 7.69 21.32 5.20
N MET A 125 7.35 20.46 4.24
CA MET A 125 7.82 20.59 2.86
C MET A 125 7.11 21.76 2.16
N PRO A 126 7.70 22.37 1.12
CA PRO A 126 7.01 23.39 0.30
C PRO A 126 5.75 22.81 -0.36
N SER A 127 4.82 23.68 -0.77
CA SER A 127 3.65 23.26 -1.57
C SER A 127 4.06 22.80 -2.96
N SER A 128 3.28 21.90 -3.57
CA SER A 128 3.49 21.45 -4.95
C SER A 128 3.58 22.61 -5.93
N GLN A 129 2.73 23.63 -5.80
CA GLN A 129 2.80 24.82 -6.66
C GLN A 129 4.14 25.56 -6.53
N SER A 130 4.69 25.68 -5.31
CA SER A 130 6.00 26.31 -5.11
C SER A 130 7.11 25.51 -5.77
N ILE A 131 7.02 24.18 -5.75
CA ILE A 131 7.94 23.26 -6.42
C ILE A 131 7.80 23.39 -7.95
N GLY A 132 6.58 23.34 -8.48
CA GLY A 132 6.29 23.45 -9.90
C GLY A 132 6.71 24.80 -10.49
N ASN A 133 6.57 25.90 -9.75
CA ASN A 133 7.06 27.23 -10.13
C ASN A 133 8.59 27.29 -10.34
N LYS A 134 9.35 26.31 -9.80
CA LYS A 134 10.79 26.21 -10.06
C LYS A 134 11.11 25.45 -11.35
N ASN A 135 10.15 24.72 -11.92
CA ASN A 135 10.27 23.93 -13.14
C ASN A 135 11.57 23.11 -13.19
N SER A 136 11.85 22.37 -12.10
CA SER A 136 13.06 21.59 -11.94
C SER A 136 12.72 20.17 -11.49
N VAL A 137 12.93 19.20 -12.38
CA VAL A 137 12.73 17.77 -12.10
C VAL A 137 13.65 17.31 -10.97
N LEU A 138 14.91 17.76 -10.96
CA LEU A 138 15.87 17.41 -9.91
C LEU A 138 15.42 17.91 -8.54
N LEU A 139 14.94 19.16 -8.44
CA LEU A 139 14.40 19.69 -7.19
C LEU A 139 13.19 18.88 -6.72
N SER A 140 12.26 18.57 -7.62
CA SER A 140 11.06 17.79 -7.31
C SER A 140 11.42 16.40 -6.75
N TYR A 141 12.38 15.73 -7.38
CA TYR A 141 12.91 14.45 -6.90
C TYR A 141 13.56 14.57 -5.50
N GLN A 142 14.37 15.62 -5.27
CA GLN A 142 15.01 15.83 -3.98
C GLN A 142 14.00 16.12 -2.87
N VAL A 143 12.95 16.88 -3.16
CA VAL A 143 11.84 17.13 -2.23
C VAL A 143 11.12 15.82 -1.90
N GLY A 144 10.72 15.03 -2.90
CA GLY A 144 10.07 13.73 -2.68
C GLY A 144 10.94 12.76 -1.88
N LYS A 145 12.24 12.69 -2.19
CA LYS A 145 13.21 11.86 -1.45
C LYS A 145 13.35 12.31 0.01
N THR A 146 13.37 13.61 0.27
CA THR A 146 13.48 14.16 1.63
C THR A 146 12.21 13.88 2.42
N LEU A 147 11.05 14.07 1.81
CA LEU A 147 9.75 13.74 2.39
C LEU A 147 9.66 12.24 2.75
N ALA A 148 10.03 11.35 1.82
CA ALA A 148 10.05 9.91 2.07
C ALA A 148 10.98 9.52 3.23
N LYS A 149 12.16 10.17 3.35
CA LYS A 149 13.06 9.95 4.49
C LYS A 149 12.43 10.37 5.82
N LYS A 150 11.76 11.53 5.88
CA LYS A 150 11.05 11.99 7.08
C LYS A 150 9.97 10.99 7.50
N LEU A 151 9.13 10.55 6.55
CA LEU A 151 8.07 9.58 6.80
C LEU A 151 8.61 8.23 7.26
N LYS A 152 9.64 7.72 6.58
CA LYS A 152 10.28 6.45 6.93
C LYS A 152 10.91 6.47 8.32
N ALA A 153 11.43 7.61 8.78
CA ALA A 153 11.97 7.75 10.13
C ALA A 153 10.90 7.56 11.23
N PHE A 154 9.64 7.90 10.96
CA PHE A 154 8.51 7.60 11.83
C PHE A 154 7.95 6.19 11.66
N GLY A 155 8.34 5.49 10.59
CA GLY A 155 7.87 4.15 10.30
C GLY A 155 6.63 4.09 9.41
N PHE A 156 6.20 5.21 8.80
CA PHE A 156 5.26 5.21 7.67
C PHE A 156 5.90 4.50 6.47
N ASN A 157 5.08 3.76 5.73
CA ASN A 157 5.52 3.02 4.53
C ASN A 157 4.65 3.29 3.30
N MET A 158 3.64 4.16 3.43
CA MET A 158 2.79 4.62 2.33
C MET A 158 2.49 6.11 2.51
N ASN A 159 2.48 6.86 1.41
CA ASN A 159 2.12 8.27 1.41
C ASN A 159 1.18 8.52 0.23
N TYR A 160 0.06 9.21 0.45
CA TYR A 160 -0.88 9.58 -0.61
C TYR A 160 -0.46 10.88 -1.28
N ALA A 161 0.75 10.87 -1.84
CA ALA A 161 1.34 11.95 -2.60
C ALA A 161 2.28 11.35 -3.66
N PRO A 162 2.53 12.04 -4.79
CA PRO A 162 2.15 13.42 -5.09
C PRO A 162 0.70 13.58 -5.59
N VAL A 163 0.20 14.81 -5.55
CA VAL A 163 -1.01 15.22 -6.28
C VAL A 163 -0.62 15.54 -7.73
N LEU A 164 -1.14 14.75 -8.66
CA LEU A 164 -0.94 14.93 -10.12
C LEU A 164 -2.14 15.60 -10.80
N ASP A 165 -3.02 16.23 -10.02
CA ASP A 165 -4.10 17.04 -10.56
C ASP A 165 -3.53 18.28 -11.25
N ILE A 166 -4.09 18.61 -12.42
CA ILE A 166 -3.77 19.85 -13.14
C ILE A 166 -4.76 20.92 -12.69
N ASN A 167 -4.27 21.99 -12.07
CA ASN A 167 -5.13 23.08 -11.58
C ASN A 167 -5.49 24.08 -12.69
N SER A 168 -6.17 23.60 -13.73
CA SER A 168 -6.59 24.39 -14.90
C SER A 168 -7.75 25.34 -14.59
N ASN A 169 -8.58 25.04 -13.59
CA ASN A 169 -9.62 25.92 -13.09
C ASN A 169 -9.09 26.77 -11.91
N PRO A 170 -8.85 28.09 -12.09
CA PRO A 170 -8.33 28.95 -11.03
C PRO A 170 -9.30 29.12 -9.85
N LYS A 171 -10.58 28.78 -10.02
CA LYS A 171 -11.60 28.81 -8.97
C LYS A 171 -11.75 27.47 -8.23
N ASN A 172 -10.89 26.48 -8.49
CA ASN A 172 -10.95 25.19 -7.81
C ASN A 172 -10.65 25.34 -6.30
N PRO A 173 -11.61 25.07 -5.41
CA PRO A 173 -11.42 25.27 -3.97
C PRO A 173 -10.65 24.12 -3.29
N VAL A 174 -10.49 22.97 -3.96
CA VAL A 174 -9.97 21.73 -3.37
C VAL A 174 -8.50 21.49 -3.70
N ILE A 175 -8.06 21.76 -4.94
CA ILE A 175 -6.68 21.51 -5.39
C ILE A 175 -5.82 22.75 -5.13
N GLY A 176 -6.00 23.81 -5.93
CA GLY A 176 -5.27 25.06 -5.78
C GLY A 176 -3.76 24.82 -5.73
N ASN A 177 -3.11 25.24 -4.64
CA ASN A 177 -1.66 25.11 -4.47
C ASN A 177 -1.15 23.68 -4.22
N ARG A 178 -2.04 22.67 -4.18
CA ARG A 178 -1.68 21.24 -4.13
C ARG A 178 -1.24 20.68 -5.49
N ALA A 179 -1.63 21.31 -6.60
CA ALA A 179 -1.10 20.98 -7.91
C ALA A 179 0.26 21.63 -8.13
N PHE A 180 1.11 21.00 -8.96
CA PHE A 180 2.38 21.61 -9.39
C PHE A 180 2.16 22.77 -10.36
N GLY A 181 1.12 22.71 -11.20
CA GLY A 181 0.82 23.73 -12.19
C GLY A 181 -0.58 23.62 -12.78
N SER A 182 -0.80 24.39 -13.85
CA SER A 182 -2.07 24.45 -14.58
C SER A 182 -1.99 23.81 -15.98
N THR A 183 -0.86 23.18 -16.33
CA THR A 183 -0.68 22.47 -17.60
C THR A 183 -0.06 21.08 -17.37
N PRO A 184 -0.30 20.10 -18.26
CA PRO A 184 0.27 18.76 -18.14
C PRO A 184 1.80 18.70 -18.21
N GLU A 185 2.46 19.68 -18.84
CA GLU A 185 3.92 19.64 -19.03
C GLU A 185 4.70 19.98 -17.76
N ILE A 186 4.08 20.74 -16.85
CA ILE A 186 4.67 21.12 -15.56
C ILE A 186 4.35 20.09 -14.46
N VAL A 187 3.21 19.39 -14.57
CA VAL A 187 2.73 18.40 -13.59
C VAL A 187 3.36 17.03 -13.85
#